data_AF-A0A970PTC9-F1
#
_entry.id   AF-A0A970PTC9-F1
#
_cell.length_a   1.000
_cell.length_b   1.000
_cell.length_c   1.000
_cell.angle_alpha   90.00
_cell.angle_beta   90.00
_cell.angle_gamma   90.00
#
_symmetry.space_group_name_H-M   'P 1'
#
loop_
_entity.id
_entity.type
_entity.pdbx_description
1 polymer ?
#
loop_
_entity_poly.entity_id
_entity_poly.type
_entity_poly.pdbx_seq_one_letter_code
_entity_poly.pdbx_strand_id
1 'polypeptide(L)'
;YLATGDIAFMRDKGAEVLVETARLFMDAGHWVDGAFHLDCVTGPDEYTCIVNNNFYTNAAAGQNLLWATKIILDLRKAGMADEVTEKLAITDVELMAFVDAGENMLLPYDSLRGIHAQDDSFLKKTPVDLAYIPEENFPLLMHCHPLWLYRHQVCKQADTVLAHYLFEDLADEDIMRRSYDYYEKCTTHDSSLSTCVFSIMAAKLGDMDKAMDYFRRTATLDLDDTHGNTRDGIHTANMGGVYLGIVAGFGGLRIKEDGLHLSPRLPEKWDGYSFTVKHMGATINIQVRKNRCTLELLNGEPVTVFISGKKVKVKDKTKVDL
;
A
#
# COMPACT_ATOMS: atom_id res chain seq x y z
N TYR A 1 6.84 7.95 -11.83
CA TYR A 1 7.77 7.26 -12.75
C TYR A 1 7.11 6.09 -13.48
N LEU A 2 6.81 4.96 -12.84
CA LEU A 2 6.23 3.78 -13.53
C LEU A 2 4.90 4.06 -14.27
N ALA A 3 4.07 4.95 -13.74
CA ALA A 3 2.81 5.31 -14.39
C ALA A 3 3.00 6.18 -15.66
N THR A 4 4.06 6.98 -15.73
CA THR A 4 4.20 8.07 -16.72
C THR A 4 5.40 7.91 -17.64
N GLY A 5 6.40 7.13 -17.27
CA GLY A 5 7.68 7.02 -17.97
C GLY A 5 8.55 8.29 -17.85
N ASP A 6 8.18 9.20 -16.96
CA ASP A 6 8.83 10.51 -16.84
C ASP A 6 10.19 10.41 -16.12
N ILE A 7 11.21 10.04 -16.89
CA ILE A 7 12.60 9.94 -16.42
C ILE A 7 13.21 11.33 -16.17
N ALA A 8 12.75 12.36 -16.87
CA ALA A 8 13.21 13.73 -16.68
C ALA A 8 12.79 14.26 -15.31
N PHE A 9 11.56 14.00 -14.87
CA PHE A 9 11.15 14.28 -13.50
C PHE A 9 12.00 13.55 -12.46
N MET A 10 12.37 12.29 -12.72
CA MET A 10 13.27 11.56 -11.81
C MET A 10 14.65 12.20 -11.75
N ARG A 11 15.24 12.62 -12.87
CA ARG A 11 16.50 13.39 -12.89
C ARG A 11 16.38 14.68 -12.07
N ASP A 12 15.33 15.47 -12.34
CA ASP A 12 15.24 16.86 -11.87
C ASP A 12 14.77 16.99 -10.42
N LYS A 13 14.05 15.97 -9.91
CA LYS A 13 13.33 16.03 -8.63
C LYS A 13 13.33 14.69 -7.89
N GLY A 14 12.91 13.62 -8.56
CA GLY A 14 12.59 12.35 -7.89
C GLY A 14 13.80 11.64 -7.28
N ALA A 15 14.95 11.64 -7.95
CA ALA A 15 16.15 10.96 -7.48
C ALA A 15 16.71 11.59 -6.19
N GLU A 16 16.67 12.92 -6.09
CA GLU A 16 17.08 13.62 -4.86
C GLU A 16 16.22 13.23 -3.67
N VAL A 17 14.90 13.18 -3.83
CA VAL A 17 13.99 12.75 -2.76
C VAL A 17 14.27 11.31 -2.32
N LEU A 18 14.45 10.40 -3.27
CA LEU A 18 14.73 8.99 -2.95
C LEU A 18 16.08 8.82 -2.24
N VAL A 19 17.14 9.46 -2.74
CA VAL A 19 18.48 9.35 -2.14
C VAL A 19 18.53 9.97 -0.75
N GLU A 20 17.96 11.15 -0.54
CA GLU A 20 17.98 11.79 0.78
C GLU A 20 17.12 11.05 1.81
N THR A 21 15.99 10.49 1.39
CA THR A 21 15.17 9.65 2.29
C THR A 21 15.80 8.27 2.52
N ALA A 22 16.55 7.72 1.57
CA ALA A 22 17.38 6.53 1.77
C ALA A 22 18.49 6.79 2.80
N ARG A 23 19.17 7.94 2.73
CA ARG A 23 20.16 8.37 3.74
C ARG A 23 19.55 8.47 5.13
N LEU A 24 18.33 8.99 5.25
CA LEU A 24 17.61 9.02 6.52
C LEU A 24 17.42 7.61 7.10
N PHE A 25 17.03 6.63 6.28
CA PHE A 25 16.87 5.25 6.75
C PHE A 25 18.21 4.58 7.08
N MET A 26 19.27 4.89 6.35
CA MET A 26 20.63 4.41 6.69
C MET A 26 21.15 4.99 8.01
N ASP A 27 20.81 6.24 8.33
CA ASP A 27 21.17 6.89 9.59
C ASP A 27 20.32 6.37 10.77
N ALA A 28 19.02 6.17 10.55
CA ALA A 28 18.11 5.69 11.60
C ALA A 28 18.26 4.19 11.91
N GLY A 29 18.67 3.40 10.93
CA GLY A 29 18.79 1.95 11.07
C GLY A 29 20.17 1.46 11.47
N HIS A 30 20.26 0.18 11.78
CA HIS A 30 21.50 -0.46 12.19
C HIS A 30 21.48 -1.97 11.93
N TRP A 31 22.67 -2.57 11.90
CA TRP A 31 22.83 -4.00 11.65
C TRP A 31 22.81 -4.82 12.95
N VAL A 32 22.02 -5.88 12.96
CA VAL A 32 21.97 -6.89 14.02
C VAL A 32 21.92 -8.27 13.38
N ASP A 33 22.84 -9.16 13.74
CA ASP A 33 22.87 -10.57 13.30
C ASP A 33 22.71 -10.79 11.77
N GLY A 34 23.22 -9.84 10.97
CA GLY A 34 23.18 -9.92 9.50
C GLY A 34 21.89 -9.40 8.86
N ALA A 35 20.97 -8.82 9.64
CA ALA A 35 19.81 -8.09 9.13
C ALA A 35 19.92 -6.60 9.45
N PHE A 36 19.26 -5.77 8.66
CA PHE A 36 19.12 -4.33 8.89
C PHE A 36 17.82 -4.04 9.63
N HIS A 37 17.91 -3.33 10.74
CA HIS A 37 16.81 -3.08 11.67
C HIS A 37 16.45 -1.60 11.71
N LEU A 38 15.17 -1.33 11.96
CA LEU A 38 14.67 0.00 12.31
C LEU A 38 13.92 -0.11 13.63
N ASP A 39 14.50 0.51 14.66
CA ASP A 39 13.99 0.43 16.02
C ASP A 39 13.37 1.76 16.47
N CYS A 40 12.52 1.70 17.50
CA CYS A 40 11.87 2.87 18.10
C CYS A 40 11.05 3.71 17.09
N VAL A 41 10.36 3.05 16.17
CA VAL A 41 9.50 3.66 15.15
C VAL A 41 8.02 3.59 15.54
N THR A 42 7.18 4.36 14.83
CA THR A 42 5.72 4.26 14.91
C THR A 42 5.19 4.05 13.49
N GLY A 43 4.50 2.93 13.27
CA GLY A 43 3.86 2.62 12.00
C GLY A 43 2.56 3.39 11.78
N PRO A 44 1.82 3.09 10.70
CA PRO A 44 0.47 3.62 10.47
C PRO A 44 -0.49 3.39 11.65
N ASP A 45 -0.34 2.30 12.40
CA ASP A 45 -1.09 2.08 13.63
C ASP A 45 -0.57 2.95 14.78
N GLU A 46 -1.19 4.12 14.97
CA GLU A 46 -0.86 5.03 16.08
C GLU A 46 -1.29 4.52 17.47
N TYR A 47 -1.96 3.37 17.57
CA TYR A 47 -2.22 2.70 18.86
C TYR A 47 -1.06 1.80 19.28
N THR A 48 0.01 1.77 18.48
CA THR A 48 1.26 1.10 18.75
C THR A 48 2.44 2.02 18.41
N CYS A 49 3.04 2.65 19.42
CA CYS A 49 4.12 3.63 19.23
C CYS A 49 5.46 3.16 19.82
N ILE A 50 6.57 3.66 19.25
CA ILE A 50 7.95 3.41 19.71
C ILE A 50 8.23 1.90 19.79
N VAL A 51 7.95 1.21 18.69
CA VAL A 51 8.17 -0.23 18.53
C VAL A 51 9.38 -0.49 17.64
N ASN A 52 9.86 -1.73 17.69
CA ASN A 52 10.96 -2.18 16.87
C ASN A 52 10.47 -2.97 15.68
N ASN A 53 11.09 -2.72 14.53
CA ASN A 53 10.90 -3.46 13.29
C ASN A 53 9.44 -3.51 12.85
N ASN A 54 8.74 -2.37 12.84
CA ASN A 54 7.38 -2.31 12.33
C ASN A 54 7.35 -2.75 10.86
N PHE A 55 6.53 -3.74 10.52
CA PHE A 55 6.52 -4.37 9.19
C PHE A 55 6.28 -3.36 8.07
N TYR A 56 5.32 -2.45 8.22
CA TYR A 56 5.08 -1.40 7.23
C TYR A 56 6.30 -0.50 7.04
N THR A 57 6.88 -0.04 8.14
CA THR A 57 8.03 0.88 8.13
C THR A 57 9.24 0.23 7.49
N ASN A 58 9.57 -1.00 7.88
CA ASN A 58 10.69 -1.75 7.32
C ASN A 58 10.46 -2.05 5.84
N ALA A 59 9.27 -2.49 5.44
CA ALA A 59 8.94 -2.71 4.03
C ALA A 59 9.09 -1.43 3.20
N ALA A 60 8.57 -0.30 3.67
CA ALA A 60 8.69 0.99 2.99
C ALA A 60 10.15 1.47 2.89
N ALA A 61 10.91 1.33 3.97
CA ALA A 61 12.32 1.71 4.02
C ALA A 61 13.17 0.83 3.10
N GLY A 62 13.00 -0.49 3.15
CA GLY A 62 13.71 -1.43 2.28
C GLY A 62 13.42 -1.14 0.81
N GLN A 63 12.15 -0.90 0.45
CA GLN A 63 11.79 -0.49 -0.90
C GLN A 63 12.40 0.85 -1.28
N ASN A 64 12.40 1.86 -0.40
CA ASN A 64 13.03 3.15 -0.68
C ASN A 64 14.54 2.99 -1.00
N LEU A 65 15.27 2.25 -0.17
CA LEU A 65 16.70 1.99 -0.35
C LEU A 65 16.99 1.33 -1.71
N LEU A 66 16.23 0.29 -2.06
CA LEU A 66 16.35 -0.39 -3.35
C LEU A 66 16.03 0.54 -4.53
N TRP A 67 14.94 1.31 -4.42
CA TRP A 67 14.50 2.21 -5.49
C TRP A 67 15.42 3.42 -5.67
N ALA A 68 16.05 3.93 -4.61
CA ALA A 68 17.06 4.99 -4.70
C ALA A 68 18.22 4.55 -5.60
N THR A 69 18.80 3.37 -5.35
CA THR A 69 19.86 2.83 -6.20
C THR A 69 19.37 2.55 -7.61
N LYS A 70 18.20 1.90 -7.76
CA LYS A 70 17.63 1.57 -9.06
C LYS A 70 17.47 2.79 -9.96
N ILE A 71 16.90 3.88 -9.43
CA ILE A 71 16.65 5.10 -10.21
C ILE A 71 17.95 5.77 -10.64
N ILE A 72 18.98 5.79 -9.79
CA ILE A 72 20.30 6.30 -10.19
C ILE A 72 20.90 5.45 -11.31
N LEU A 73 20.78 4.12 -11.23
CA LEU A 73 21.25 3.23 -12.30
C LEU A 73 20.47 3.44 -13.61
N ASP A 74 19.15 3.65 -13.55
CA ASP A 74 18.35 3.91 -14.74
C ASP A 74 18.66 5.28 -15.36
N LEU A 75 18.94 6.29 -14.53
CA LEU A 75 19.45 7.59 -15.00
C LEU A 75 20.83 7.46 -15.65
N ARG A 76 21.73 6.63 -15.11
CA ARG A 76 23.05 6.36 -15.72
C ARG A 76 22.90 5.69 -17.08
N LYS A 77 22.04 4.68 -17.20
CA LYS A 77 21.73 4.03 -18.50
C LYS A 77 21.18 5.03 -19.51
N ALA A 78 20.42 6.02 -19.06
CA ALA A 78 19.88 7.09 -19.91
C ALA A 78 20.88 8.22 -20.20
N GLY A 79 22.07 8.23 -19.59
CA GLY A 79 23.03 9.35 -19.71
C GLY A 79 22.55 10.64 -19.02
N MET A 80 21.74 10.51 -17.97
CA MET A 80 21.06 11.61 -17.28
C MET A 80 21.41 11.73 -15.79
N ALA A 81 22.39 10.96 -15.29
CA ALA A 81 22.70 10.90 -13.86
C ALA A 81 23.67 11.99 -13.38
N ASP A 82 24.57 12.48 -14.25
CA ASP A 82 25.75 13.26 -13.86
C ASP A 82 25.40 14.43 -12.91
N GLU A 83 24.43 15.27 -13.28
CA GLU A 83 24.02 16.45 -12.51
C GLU A 83 23.55 16.08 -11.09
N VAL A 84 22.68 15.08 -10.95
CA VAL A 84 22.17 14.68 -9.62
C VAL A 84 23.24 13.96 -8.80
N THR A 85 24.08 13.15 -9.44
CA THR A 85 25.17 12.45 -8.75
C THR A 85 26.25 13.40 -8.25
N GLU A 86 26.59 14.44 -9.03
CA GLU A 86 27.54 15.47 -8.62
C GLU A 86 26.94 16.35 -7.52
N LYS A 87 25.71 16.83 -7.70
CA LYS A 87 25.01 17.68 -6.72
C LYS A 87 24.94 17.04 -5.34
N LEU A 88 24.62 15.74 -5.28
CA LEU A 88 24.41 15.00 -4.03
C LEU A 88 25.65 14.20 -3.60
N ALA A 89 26.76 14.31 -4.33
CA ALA A 89 27.99 13.56 -4.11
C ALA A 89 27.76 12.04 -3.96
N ILE A 90 26.89 11.46 -4.80
CA ILE A 90 26.50 10.05 -4.72
C ILE A 90 27.68 9.17 -5.13
N THR A 91 27.98 8.16 -4.33
CA THR A 91 29.06 7.19 -4.61
C THR A 91 28.51 5.79 -4.87
N ASP A 92 29.24 4.97 -5.63
CA ASP A 92 28.85 3.58 -5.84
C ASP A 92 28.85 2.76 -4.54
N VAL A 93 29.72 3.11 -3.59
CA VAL A 93 29.77 2.47 -2.26
C VAL A 93 28.49 2.76 -1.48
N GLU A 94 28.00 4.01 -1.53
CA GLU A 94 26.72 4.39 -0.92
C GLU A 94 25.55 3.62 -1.54
N LEU A 95 25.49 3.54 -2.87
CA LEU A 95 24.44 2.79 -3.57
C LEU A 95 24.47 1.29 -3.25
N MET A 96 25.66 0.70 -3.11
CA MET A 96 25.83 -0.68 -2.66
C MET A 96 25.34 -0.88 -1.23
N ALA A 97 25.63 0.06 -0.32
CA ALA A 97 25.15 0.01 1.05
C ALA A 97 23.62 0.11 1.14
N PHE A 98 22.98 0.93 0.29
CA PHE A 98 21.52 0.99 0.19
C PHE A 98 20.94 -0.35 -0.25
N VAL A 99 21.52 -0.99 -1.27
CA VAL A 99 21.06 -2.31 -1.73
C VAL A 99 21.21 -3.34 -0.63
N ASP A 100 22.37 -3.40 0.02
CA ASP A 100 22.64 -4.37 1.09
C ASP A 100 21.67 -4.25 2.26
N ALA A 101 21.44 -3.02 2.74
CA ALA A 101 20.46 -2.76 3.80
C ALA A 101 19.01 -3.01 3.35
N GLY A 102 18.66 -2.70 2.10
CA GLY A 102 17.33 -2.93 1.54
C GLY A 102 16.98 -4.40 1.34
N GLU A 103 17.94 -5.21 0.86
CA GLU A 103 17.76 -6.66 0.66
C GLU A 103 17.77 -7.43 1.99
N ASN A 104 18.52 -6.95 3.00
CA ASN A 104 18.61 -7.58 4.31
C ASN A 104 17.76 -6.89 5.39
N MET A 105 16.81 -6.04 4.99
CA MET A 105 15.87 -5.41 5.92
C MET A 105 15.05 -6.48 6.66
N LEU A 106 15.03 -6.43 8.00
CA LEU A 106 14.23 -7.36 8.79
C LEU A 106 12.73 -7.15 8.52
N LEU A 107 12.05 -8.19 8.07
CA LEU A 107 10.58 -8.20 7.96
C LEU A 107 10.03 -9.20 8.99
N PRO A 108 9.36 -8.73 10.06
CA PRO A 108 8.91 -9.61 11.14
C PRO A 108 7.85 -10.61 10.66
N TYR A 109 8.15 -11.90 10.85
CA TYR A 109 7.28 -13.02 10.45
C TYR A 109 7.08 -13.99 11.62
N ASP A 110 5.83 -14.27 11.96
CA ASP A 110 5.45 -15.26 12.97
C ASP A 110 5.15 -16.59 12.30
N SER A 111 6.11 -17.52 12.34
CA SER A 111 5.98 -18.83 11.70
C SER A 111 4.88 -19.71 12.29
N LEU A 112 4.51 -19.50 13.56
CA LEU A 112 3.45 -20.25 14.23
C LEU A 112 2.06 -19.94 13.65
N ARG A 113 1.75 -18.65 13.43
CA ARG A 113 0.50 -18.21 12.81
C ARG A 113 0.59 -18.10 11.29
N GLY A 114 1.81 -18.08 10.75
CA GLY A 114 2.09 -17.89 9.33
C GLY A 114 1.69 -16.50 8.84
N ILE A 115 1.91 -15.46 9.66
CA ILE A 115 1.55 -14.07 9.38
C ILE A 115 2.78 -13.16 9.47
N HIS A 116 2.74 -12.03 8.77
CA HIS A 116 3.64 -10.92 9.10
C HIS A 116 3.18 -10.28 10.42
N ALA A 117 4.07 -10.22 11.40
CA ALA A 117 3.79 -9.57 12.68
C ALA A 117 3.93 -8.05 12.51
N GLN A 118 3.09 -7.25 13.18
CA GLN A 118 3.10 -5.80 12.98
C GLN A 118 4.42 -5.18 13.44
N ASP A 119 5.01 -5.72 14.51
CA ASP A 119 6.30 -5.35 15.08
C ASP A 119 6.80 -6.51 15.98
N ASP A 120 8.01 -6.38 16.54
CA ASP A 120 8.67 -7.39 17.38
C ASP A 120 7.87 -7.80 18.63
N SER A 121 6.97 -6.95 19.09
CA SER A 121 6.26 -7.07 20.37
C SER A 121 4.76 -7.32 20.22
N PHE A 122 4.13 -6.91 19.11
CA PHE A 122 2.67 -6.87 18.96
C PHE A 122 1.98 -8.17 19.38
N LEU A 123 2.42 -9.31 18.83
CA LEU A 123 1.80 -10.62 19.08
C LEU A 123 2.02 -11.16 20.51
N LYS A 124 2.88 -10.51 21.31
CA LYS A 124 3.15 -10.83 22.71
C LYS A 124 2.29 -9.99 23.67
N LYS A 125 1.58 -8.98 23.16
CA LYS A 125 0.69 -8.10 23.93
C LYS A 125 -0.62 -8.80 24.28
N THR A 126 -1.38 -8.23 25.22
CA THR A 126 -2.68 -8.75 25.62
C THR A 126 -3.71 -8.61 24.49
N PRO A 127 -4.36 -9.67 24.02
CA PRO A 127 -5.44 -9.57 23.04
C PRO A 127 -6.63 -8.78 23.59
N VAL A 128 -7.30 -8.02 22.72
CA VAL A 128 -8.55 -7.31 23.04
C VAL A 128 -9.63 -7.79 22.09
N ASP A 129 -10.77 -8.17 22.66
CA ASP A 129 -11.96 -8.43 21.88
C ASP A 129 -12.78 -7.14 21.79
N LEU A 130 -12.75 -6.52 20.60
CA LEU A 130 -13.40 -5.25 20.33
C LEU A 130 -14.92 -5.32 20.51
N ALA A 131 -15.53 -6.51 20.40
CA ALA A 131 -16.97 -6.67 20.58
C ALA A 131 -17.45 -6.41 22.02
N TYR A 132 -16.56 -6.43 23.01
CA TYR A 132 -16.88 -6.10 24.40
C TYR A 132 -16.60 -4.65 24.79
N ILE A 133 -16.08 -3.83 23.87
CA ILE A 133 -15.90 -2.40 24.11
C ILE A 133 -17.19 -1.67 23.71
N PRO A 134 -17.82 -0.91 24.63
CA PRO A 134 -18.99 -0.09 24.30
C PRO A 134 -18.71 0.91 23.16
N GLU A 135 -19.69 1.11 22.29
CA GLU A 135 -19.57 1.98 21.10
C GLU A 135 -19.21 3.43 21.47
N GLU A 136 -19.72 3.92 22.60
CA GLU A 136 -19.44 5.25 23.14
C GLU A 136 -17.98 5.48 23.59
N ASN A 137 -17.16 4.42 23.65
CA ASN A 137 -15.74 4.52 23.99
C ASN A 137 -14.84 4.62 22.75
N PHE A 138 -15.41 4.65 21.55
CA PHE A 138 -14.68 4.91 20.31
C PHE A 138 -14.77 6.39 19.92
N PRO A 139 -13.70 6.99 19.38
CA PRO A 139 -12.40 6.37 19.10
C PRO A 139 -11.55 6.16 20.37
N LEU A 140 -10.88 5.02 20.49
CA LEU A 140 -10.28 4.59 21.77
C LEU A 140 -9.26 5.58 22.34
N LEU A 141 -8.55 6.32 21.49
CA LEU A 141 -7.59 7.35 21.91
C LEU A 141 -8.21 8.44 22.80
N MET A 142 -9.51 8.70 22.64
CA MET A 142 -10.22 9.73 23.41
C MET A 142 -10.70 9.20 24.77
N HIS A 143 -10.72 7.89 24.98
CA HIS A 143 -11.32 7.24 26.15
C HIS A 143 -10.34 6.34 26.93
N CYS A 144 -9.23 5.95 26.31
CA CYS A 144 -8.22 5.08 26.90
C CYS A 144 -6.89 5.80 27.08
N HIS A 145 -6.18 5.50 28.17
CA HIS A 145 -4.83 5.98 28.36
C HIS A 145 -3.90 5.40 27.27
N PRO A 146 -2.98 6.17 26.66
CA PRO A 146 -2.10 5.67 25.59
C PRO A 146 -1.32 4.39 25.95
N LEU A 147 -0.80 4.29 27.18
CA LEU A 147 -0.15 3.06 27.65
C LEU A 147 -1.06 1.83 27.70
N TRP A 148 -2.38 2.00 27.80
CA TRP A 148 -3.30 0.89 27.65
C TRP A 148 -3.27 0.42 26.19
N LEU A 149 -3.46 1.32 25.22
CA LEU A 149 -3.40 1.01 23.79
C LEU A 149 -2.09 0.29 23.42
N TYR A 150 -0.94 0.87 23.84
CA TYR A 150 0.38 0.35 23.49
C TYR A 150 0.67 -1.07 24.03
N ARG A 151 -0.06 -1.50 25.07
CA ARG A 151 0.08 -2.81 25.74
C ARG A 151 -0.88 -3.88 25.23
N HIS A 152 -1.76 -3.54 24.29
CA HIS A 152 -2.78 -4.44 23.78
C HIS A 152 -2.63 -4.66 22.28
N GLN A 153 -3.21 -5.76 21.80
CA GLN A 153 -3.32 -6.04 20.37
C GLN A 153 -4.55 -5.31 19.84
N VAL A 154 -4.42 -4.02 19.61
CA VAL A 154 -5.47 -3.17 19.06
C VAL A 154 -4.85 -2.18 18.08
N CYS A 155 -5.41 -2.11 16.89
CA CYS A 155 -4.95 -1.23 15.83
C CYS A 155 -5.96 -0.09 15.63
N LYS A 156 -5.47 1.14 15.48
CA LYS A 156 -6.28 2.29 15.04
C LYS A 156 -6.77 2.09 13.61
N GLN A 157 -5.88 1.63 12.75
CA GLN A 157 -6.07 1.56 11.30
C GLN A 157 -5.19 0.47 10.67
N ALA A 158 -5.33 0.26 9.37
CA ALA A 158 -4.51 -0.69 8.63
C ALA A 158 -3.01 -0.34 8.71
N ASP A 159 -2.20 -1.29 9.16
CA ASP A 159 -0.73 -1.21 9.23
C ASP A 159 -0.10 -2.32 8.40
N THR A 160 -0.05 -3.57 8.91
CA THR A 160 0.43 -4.72 8.13
C THR A 160 -0.41 -4.97 6.88
N VAL A 161 -1.74 -4.79 6.98
CA VAL A 161 -2.66 -4.91 5.84
C VAL A 161 -2.40 -3.83 4.78
N LEU A 162 -2.00 -2.62 5.21
CA LEU A 162 -1.59 -1.55 4.30
C LEU A 162 -0.27 -1.90 3.60
N ALA A 163 0.69 -2.47 4.31
CA ALA A 163 1.94 -2.93 3.73
C ALA A 163 1.71 -4.02 2.66
N HIS A 164 0.79 -4.97 2.91
CA HIS A 164 0.41 -5.97 1.90
C HIS A 164 -0.28 -5.40 0.67
N TYR A 165 -0.95 -4.25 0.80
CA TYR A 165 -1.50 -3.54 -0.35
C TYR A 165 -0.39 -2.84 -1.15
N LEU A 166 0.47 -2.06 -0.49
CA LEU A 166 1.47 -1.22 -1.17
C LEU A 166 2.66 -2.03 -1.71
N PHE A 167 3.07 -3.08 -0.99
CA PHE A 167 4.25 -3.90 -1.26
C PHE A 167 3.85 -5.36 -1.45
N GLU A 168 2.85 -5.58 -2.31
CA GLU A 168 2.21 -6.89 -2.45
C GLU A 168 3.14 -8.03 -2.89
N ASP A 169 4.29 -7.70 -3.47
CA ASP A 169 5.29 -8.69 -3.90
C ASP A 169 6.16 -9.23 -2.74
N LEU A 170 6.03 -8.67 -1.51
CA LEU A 170 6.74 -9.13 -0.32
C LEU A 170 6.06 -10.29 0.43
N ALA A 171 4.85 -10.69 0.01
CA ALA A 171 4.11 -11.76 0.68
C ALA A 171 3.27 -12.56 -0.32
N ASP A 172 3.18 -13.86 -0.11
CA ASP A 172 2.23 -14.68 -0.86
C ASP A 172 0.79 -14.44 -0.38
N GLU A 173 -0.18 -14.72 -1.25
CA GLU A 173 -1.61 -14.51 -0.98
C GLU A 173 -2.10 -15.22 0.29
N ASP A 174 -1.55 -16.40 0.59
CA ASP A 174 -1.85 -17.16 1.81
C ASP A 174 -1.41 -16.45 3.09
N ILE A 175 -0.24 -15.80 3.07
CA ILE A 175 0.24 -14.99 4.21
C ILE A 175 -0.63 -13.75 4.34
N MET A 176 -0.94 -13.07 3.22
CA MET A 176 -1.81 -11.91 3.22
C MET A 176 -3.20 -12.23 3.77
N ARG A 177 -3.78 -13.38 3.38
CA ARG A 177 -5.07 -13.86 3.88
C ARG A 177 -5.05 -14.04 5.39
N ARG A 178 -4.08 -14.79 5.92
CA ARG A 178 -3.98 -15.02 7.37
C ARG A 178 -3.72 -13.73 8.14
N SER A 179 -2.87 -12.85 7.62
CA SER A 179 -2.64 -11.52 8.21
C SER A 179 -3.91 -10.67 8.19
N TYR A 180 -4.63 -10.60 7.07
CA TYR A 180 -5.90 -9.88 6.98
C TYR A 180 -6.89 -10.37 8.04
N ASP A 181 -7.14 -11.68 8.10
CA ASP A 181 -8.10 -12.29 9.01
C ASP A 181 -7.70 -12.12 10.50
N TYR A 182 -6.41 -11.90 10.77
CA TYR A 182 -5.90 -11.58 12.10
C TYR A 182 -6.13 -10.11 12.44
N TYR A 183 -5.59 -9.19 11.64
CA TYR A 183 -5.59 -7.77 11.94
C TYR A 183 -6.97 -7.12 11.80
N GLU A 184 -7.84 -7.65 10.96
CA GLU A 184 -9.23 -7.21 10.88
C GLU A 184 -9.94 -7.30 12.24
N LYS A 185 -9.71 -8.39 12.99
CA LYS A 185 -10.37 -8.63 14.29
C LYS A 185 -9.93 -7.65 15.37
N CYS A 186 -8.72 -7.10 15.26
CA CYS A 186 -8.16 -6.19 16.24
C CYS A 186 -8.06 -4.74 15.72
N THR A 187 -8.63 -4.42 14.56
CA THR A 187 -8.64 -3.04 14.03
C THR A 187 -9.95 -2.34 14.35
N THR A 188 -9.86 -1.21 15.03
CA THR A 188 -11.00 -0.37 15.43
C THR A 188 -11.64 0.35 14.24
N HIS A 189 -10.81 0.71 13.26
CA HIS A 189 -11.17 1.62 12.17
C HIS A 189 -11.49 3.06 12.63
N ASP A 190 -10.89 3.48 13.75
CA ASP A 190 -11.01 4.84 14.31
C ASP A 190 -10.41 5.94 13.40
N SER A 191 -9.78 5.55 12.29
CA SER A 191 -9.27 6.43 11.26
C SER A 191 -10.03 6.28 9.96
N SER A 192 -10.30 7.43 9.32
CA SER A 192 -10.92 7.49 7.99
C SER A 192 -10.09 6.81 6.89
N LEU A 193 -8.80 6.56 7.13
CA LEU A 193 -7.92 5.84 6.20
C LEU A 193 -8.05 4.31 6.31
N SER A 194 -8.74 3.79 7.32
CA SER A 194 -8.71 2.35 7.62
C SER A 194 -9.56 1.54 6.65
N THR A 195 -10.84 1.86 6.53
CA THR A 195 -11.82 1.02 5.80
C THR A 195 -11.50 0.89 4.31
N CYS A 196 -10.91 1.90 3.67
CA CYS A 196 -10.56 1.83 2.26
C CYS A 196 -9.49 0.76 1.97
N VAL A 197 -8.50 0.62 2.84
CA VAL A 197 -7.44 -0.39 2.72
C VAL A 197 -8.02 -1.79 2.95
N PHE A 198 -8.89 -1.96 3.96
CA PHE A 198 -9.56 -3.22 4.21
C PHE A 198 -10.50 -3.62 3.07
N SER A 199 -11.17 -2.66 2.42
CA SER A 199 -11.97 -2.89 1.22
C SER A 199 -11.11 -3.40 0.06
N ILE A 200 -9.99 -2.72 -0.21
CA ILE A 200 -9.07 -3.08 -1.30
C ILE A 200 -8.51 -4.48 -1.09
N MET A 201 -8.07 -4.81 0.13
CA MET A 201 -7.49 -6.11 0.44
C MET A 201 -8.54 -7.23 0.48
N ALA A 202 -9.74 -6.98 0.98
CA ALA A 202 -10.86 -7.92 0.87
C ALA A 202 -11.16 -8.26 -0.60
N ALA A 203 -11.21 -7.25 -1.47
CA ALA A 203 -11.40 -7.45 -2.90
C ALA A 203 -10.26 -8.28 -3.51
N LYS A 204 -9.00 -7.94 -3.20
CA LYS A 204 -7.82 -8.70 -3.68
C LYS A 204 -7.93 -10.18 -3.31
N LEU A 205 -8.22 -10.45 -2.04
CA LEU A 205 -8.28 -11.80 -1.49
C LEU A 205 -9.64 -12.51 -1.75
N GLY A 206 -10.54 -11.89 -2.50
CA GLY A 206 -11.79 -12.49 -3.00
C GLY A 206 -12.98 -12.48 -2.05
N ASP A 207 -12.91 -11.78 -0.93
CA ASP A 207 -14.04 -11.60 -0.02
C ASP A 207 -14.87 -10.38 -0.43
N MET A 208 -15.75 -10.58 -1.42
CA MET A 208 -16.47 -9.49 -2.07
C MET A 208 -17.55 -8.85 -1.19
N ASP A 209 -18.12 -9.61 -0.25
CA ASP A 209 -19.11 -9.08 0.68
C ASP A 209 -18.46 -8.10 1.66
N LYS A 210 -17.33 -8.50 2.26
CA LYS A 210 -16.53 -7.60 3.11
C LYS A 210 -15.99 -6.40 2.32
N ALA A 211 -15.50 -6.64 1.10
CA ALA A 211 -14.98 -5.57 0.26
C ALA A 211 -16.05 -4.49 0.02
N MET A 212 -17.29 -4.91 -0.27
CA MET A 212 -18.40 -4.00 -0.49
C MET A 212 -18.86 -3.31 0.80
N ASP A 213 -18.88 -4.02 1.94
CA ASP A 213 -19.22 -3.42 3.23
C ASP A 213 -18.25 -2.29 3.60
N TYR A 214 -16.95 -2.58 3.61
CA TYR A 214 -15.92 -1.59 3.86
C TYR A 214 -15.95 -0.44 2.84
N PHE A 215 -16.19 -0.74 1.56
CA PHE A 215 -16.31 0.30 0.53
C PHE A 215 -17.46 1.26 0.81
N ARG A 216 -18.63 0.77 1.26
CA ARG A 216 -19.76 1.65 1.63
C ARG A 216 -19.38 2.57 2.77
N ARG A 217 -18.77 2.03 3.83
CA ARG A 217 -18.29 2.81 4.98
C ARG A 217 -17.32 3.91 4.55
N THR A 218 -16.37 3.59 3.66
CA THR A 218 -15.47 4.60 3.07
C THR A 218 -16.25 5.65 2.26
N ALA A 219 -17.18 5.23 1.40
CA ALA A 219 -17.89 6.11 0.48
C ALA A 219 -18.90 7.04 1.15
N THR A 220 -19.47 6.65 2.29
CA THR A 220 -20.52 7.43 2.97
C THR A 220 -20.05 8.14 4.23
N LEU A 221 -18.79 7.97 4.67
CA LEU A 221 -18.24 8.54 5.91
C LEU A 221 -18.65 10.01 6.14
N ASP A 222 -18.38 10.90 5.18
CA ASP A 222 -18.70 12.33 5.31
C ASP A 222 -20.17 12.66 4.99
N LEU A 223 -20.88 11.78 4.26
CA LEU A 223 -22.29 11.97 3.94
C LEU A 223 -23.19 11.64 5.13
N ASP A 224 -22.81 10.59 5.87
CA ASP A 224 -23.53 10.08 7.03
C ASP A 224 -22.93 10.58 8.36
N ASP A 225 -21.84 11.37 8.31
CA ASP A 225 -21.07 11.87 9.46
C ASP A 225 -20.73 10.76 10.46
N THR A 226 -20.26 9.60 9.98
CA THR A 226 -20.10 8.40 10.82
C THR A 226 -19.03 8.54 11.90
N HIS A 227 -18.15 9.54 11.80
CA HIS A 227 -17.16 9.89 12.80
C HIS A 227 -17.57 11.08 13.69
N GLY A 228 -18.72 11.71 13.42
CA GLY A 228 -19.26 12.84 14.20
C GLY A 228 -18.44 14.13 14.11
N ASN A 229 -17.50 14.22 13.16
CA ASN A 229 -16.53 15.30 13.04
C ASN A 229 -16.41 15.85 11.60
N THR A 230 -17.32 15.50 10.68
CA THR A 230 -17.33 16.09 9.32
C THR A 230 -17.47 17.62 9.36
N ARG A 231 -18.08 18.16 10.42
CA ARG A 231 -18.15 19.61 10.65
C ARG A 231 -16.78 20.29 10.79
N ASP A 232 -15.75 19.56 11.20
CA ASP A 232 -14.39 20.05 11.39
C ASP A 232 -13.61 20.05 10.06
N GLY A 233 -14.12 19.34 9.05
CA GLY A 233 -13.58 19.26 7.70
C GLY A 233 -13.89 17.93 7.03
N ILE A 234 -13.89 17.92 5.70
CA ILE A 234 -14.05 16.68 4.92
C ILE A 234 -12.80 15.80 5.03
N HIS A 235 -12.99 14.49 5.03
CA HIS A 235 -11.90 13.53 5.14
C HIS A 235 -11.23 13.32 3.77
N THR A 236 -10.33 14.24 3.40
CA THR A 236 -9.72 14.29 2.06
C THR A 236 -8.99 13.00 1.68
N ALA A 237 -8.27 12.37 2.62
CA ALA A 237 -7.63 11.08 2.37
C ALA A 237 -8.65 9.96 2.09
N ASN A 238 -9.77 9.94 2.81
CA ASN A 238 -10.86 9.00 2.61
C ASN A 238 -11.50 9.17 1.22
N MET A 239 -11.68 10.40 0.72
CA MET A 239 -12.16 10.64 -0.65
C MET A 239 -11.25 9.99 -1.71
N GLY A 240 -9.93 10.08 -1.53
CA GLY A 240 -8.97 9.34 -2.35
C GLY A 240 -9.13 7.83 -2.21
N GLY A 241 -9.39 7.36 -0.98
CA GLY A 241 -9.75 5.98 -0.67
C GLY A 241 -10.98 5.47 -1.42
N VAL A 242 -12.02 6.30 -1.60
CA VAL A 242 -13.21 5.93 -2.40
C VAL A 242 -12.83 5.64 -3.85
N TYR A 243 -12.02 6.51 -4.46
CA TYR A 243 -11.53 6.28 -5.82
C TYR A 243 -10.68 4.99 -5.90
N LEU A 244 -9.77 4.79 -4.94
CA LEU A 244 -8.92 3.60 -4.89
C LEU A 244 -9.71 2.31 -4.63
N GLY A 245 -10.81 2.35 -3.87
CA GLY A 245 -11.69 1.20 -3.67
C GLY A 245 -12.25 0.67 -4.99
N ILE A 246 -12.63 1.57 -5.92
CA ILE A 246 -13.04 1.18 -7.27
C ILE A 246 -11.85 0.69 -8.10
N VAL A 247 -10.78 1.49 -8.17
CA VAL A 247 -9.70 1.27 -9.14
C VAL A 247 -8.71 0.19 -8.69
N ALA A 248 -8.17 0.30 -7.49
CA ALA A 248 -7.20 -0.61 -6.91
C ALA A 248 -7.85 -1.80 -6.17
N GLY A 249 -9.06 -1.63 -5.65
CA GLY A 249 -9.86 -2.68 -5.04
C GLY A 249 -10.56 -3.54 -6.08
N PHE A 250 -11.75 -3.13 -6.53
CA PHE A 250 -12.54 -3.91 -7.49
C PHE A 250 -11.89 -4.03 -8.86
N GLY A 251 -11.25 -2.99 -9.38
CA GLY A 251 -10.48 -3.06 -10.62
C GLY A 251 -9.19 -3.87 -10.50
N GLY A 252 -8.70 -4.09 -9.27
CA GLY A 252 -7.44 -4.77 -9.00
C GLY A 252 -6.24 -4.10 -9.64
N LEU A 253 -6.29 -2.77 -9.87
CA LEU A 253 -5.23 -2.05 -10.57
C LEU A 253 -3.94 -2.04 -9.75
N ARG A 254 -2.84 -2.46 -10.36
CA ARG A 254 -1.47 -2.32 -9.87
C ARG A 254 -0.58 -1.82 -10.99
N ILE A 255 0.39 -0.98 -10.66
CA ILE A 255 1.42 -0.54 -11.62
C ILE A 255 2.72 -1.17 -11.17
N LYS A 256 3.19 -2.14 -11.95
CA LYS A 256 4.45 -2.84 -11.73
C LYS A 256 5.46 -2.41 -12.78
N GLU A 257 6.71 -2.86 -12.64
CA GLU A 257 7.77 -2.53 -13.59
C GLU A 257 7.51 -3.05 -15.00
N ASP A 258 6.85 -4.20 -15.11
CA ASP A 258 6.49 -4.82 -16.39
C ASP A 258 5.20 -4.25 -17.00
N GLY A 259 4.46 -3.41 -16.27
CA GLY A 259 3.37 -2.60 -16.81
C GLY A 259 2.15 -2.46 -15.89
N LEU A 260 1.00 -2.21 -16.53
CA LEU A 260 -0.29 -2.06 -15.87
C LEU A 260 -0.95 -3.42 -15.67
N HIS A 261 -1.25 -3.78 -14.42
CA HIS A 261 -1.95 -5.00 -14.04
C HIS A 261 -3.36 -4.70 -13.56
N LEU A 262 -4.29 -5.58 -13.89
CA LEU A 262 -5.68 -5.55 -13.46
C LEU A 262 -6.09 -6.95 -13.01
N SER A 263 -6.84 -7.02 -11.92
CA SER A 263 -7.52 -8.24 -11.45
C SER A 263 -8.99 -7.91 -11.18
N PRO A 264 -9.81 -7.68 -12.23
CA PRO A 264 -11.14 -7.13 -12.06
C PRO A 264 -12.09 -8.10 -11.34
N ARG A 265 -12.83 -7.59 -10.36
CA ARG A 265 -13.90 -8.29 -9.65
C ARG A 265 -15.17 -7.44 -9.63
N LEU A 266 -16.29 -8.05 -9.94
CA LEU A 266 -17.59 -7.37 -9.96
C LEU A 266 -18.40 -7.73 -8.72
N PRO A 267 -18.76 -6.75 -7.86
CA PRO A 267 -19.73 -6.99 -6.79
C PRO A 267 -21.06 -7.53 -7.35
N GLU A 268 -21.67 -8.51 -6.68
CA GLU A 268 -22.85 -9.24 -7.19
C GLU A 268 -24.02 -8.31 -7.56
N LYS A 269 -24.19 -7.23 -6.77
CA LYS A 269 -25.28 -6.27 -6.94
C LYS A 269 -25.03 -5.21 -8.03
N TRP A 270 -23.87 -5.23 -8.69
CA TRP A 270 -23.53 -4.26 -9.74
C TRP A 270 -23.68 -4.90 -11.13
N ASP A 271 -24.25 -4.16 -12.07
CA ASP A 271 -24.28 -4.56 -13.48
C ASP A 271 -22.92 -4.36 -14.17
N GLY A 272 -22.11 -3.45 -13.62
CA GLY A 272 -20.79 -3.12 -14.09
C GLY A 272 -20.29 -1.80 -13.52
N TYR A 273 -19.02 -1.51 -13.79
CA TYR A 273 -18.38 -0.24 -13.47
C TYR A 273 -17.36 0.10 -14.57
N SER A 274 -16.97 1.36 -14.64
CA SER A 274 -15.92 1.79 -15.56
C SER A 274 -15.11 2.93 -14.99
N PHE A 275 -13.82 2.96 -15.31
CA PHE A 275 -12.91 4.03 -14.96
C PHE A 275 -11.89 4.23 -16.07
N THR A 276 -11.25 5.39 -16.09
CA THR A 276 -10.27 5.75 -17.12
C THR A 276 -8.94 6.06 -16.45
N VAL A 277 -7.86 5.48 -16.96
CA VAL A 277 -6.50 5.73 -16.46
C VAL A 277 -5.60 6.21 -17.57
N LYS A 278 -4.57 6.97 -17.19
CA LYS A 278 -3.47 7.33 -18.08
C LYS A 278 -2.21 6.57 -17.66
N HIS A 279 -1.66 5.77 -18.55
CA HIS A 279 -0.45 4.97 -18.31
C HIS A 279 0.49 5.09 -19.50
N MET A 280 1.75 5.49 -19.26
CA MET A 280 2.78 5.66 -20.29
C MET A 280 2.31 6.49 -21.50
N GLY A 281 1.59 7.58 -21.23
CA GLY A 281 1.00 8.44 -22.26
C GLY A 281 -0.32 7.95 -22.87
N ALA A 282 -0.62 6.65 -22.79
CA ALA A 282 -1.88 6.07 -23.26
C ALA A 282 -3.02 6.33 -22.27
N THR A 283 -4.19 6.72 -22.78
CA THR A 283 -5.43 6.88 -22.01
C THR A 283 -6.35 5.72 -22.31
N ILE A 284 -6.66 4.92 -21.28
CA ILE A 284 -7.37 3.65 -21.41
C ILE A 284 -8.65 3.75 -20.59
N ASN A 285 -9.80 3.55 -21.23
CA ASN A 285 -11.05 3.27 -20.52
C ASN A 285 -11.12 1.77 -20.22
N ILE A 286 -11.42 1.45 -18.97
CA ILE A 286 -11.57 0.09 -18.47
C ILE A 286 -13.03 -0.06 -18.04
N GLN A 287 -13.76 -0.97 -18.68
CA GLN A 287 -15.14 -1.28 -18.35
C GLN A 287 -15.25 -2.75 -17.94
N VAL A 288 -15.80 -2.97 -16.75
CA VAL A 288 -16.03 -4.29 -16.18
C VAL A 288 -17.53 -4.54 -16.12
N ARG A 289 -17.96 -5.67 -16.67
CA ARG A 289 -19.34 -6.20 -16.57
C ARG A 289 -19.27 -7.70 -16.26
N LYS A 290 -20.42 -8.34 -16.08
CA LYS A 290 -20.51 -9.79 -15.86
C LYS A 290 -19.67 -10.56 -16.89
N ASN A 291 -18.71 -11.34 -16.40
CA ASN A 291 -17.79 -12.21 -17.14
C ASN A 291 -16.95 -11.52 -18.22
N ARG A 292 -16.80 -10.19 -18.19
CA ARG A 292 -16.08 -9.47 -19.25
C ARG A 292 -15.45 -8.16 -18.78
N CYS A 293 -14.19 -7.98 -19.13
CA CYS A 293 -13.47 -6.71 -19.09
C CYS A 293 -13.26 -6.19 -20.52
N THR A 294 -13.54 -4.91 -20.75
CA THR A 294 -13.29 -4.23 -22.02
C THR A 294 -12.30 -3.10 -21.80
N LEU A 295 -11.21 -3.13 -22.55
CA LEU A 295 -10.18 -2.11 -22.58
C LEU A 295 -10.33 -1.31 -23.87
N GLU A 296 -10.47 0.00 -23.78
CA GLU A 296 -10.58 0.89 -24.93
C GLU A 296 -9.47 1.96 -24.86
N LEU A 297 -8.59 1.95 -25.86
CA LEU A 297 -7.57 2.98 -26.04
C LEU A 297 -8.24 4.24 -26.60
N LEU A 298 -8.39 5.25 -25.75
CA LEU A 298 -9.01 6.52 -26.12
C LEU A 298 -7.99 7.48 -26.76
N ASN A 299 -6.73 7.41 -26.35
CA ASN A 299 -5.66 8.27 -26.84
C ASN A 299 -4.28 7.65 -26.57
N GLY A 300 -3.29 7.94 -27.42
CA GLY A 300 -1.90 7.48 -27.27
C GLY A 300 -1.58 6.21 -28.04
N GLU A 301 -0.38 5.69 -27.85
CA GLU A 301 0.12 4.50 -28.54
C GLU A 301 -0.43 3.20 -27.93
N PRO A 302 -0.46 2.09 -28.71
CA PRO A 302 -0.84 0.79 -28.19
C PRO A 302 -0.02 0.37 -26.96
N VAL A 303 -0.73 -0.07 -25.92
CA VAL A 303 -0.14 -0.35 -24.60
C VAL A 303 -0.44 -1.79 -24.19
N THR A 304 0.49 -2.38 -23.43
CA THR A 304 0.31 -3.71 -22.86
C THR A 304 -0.32 -3.59 -21.47
N VAL A 305 -1.37 -4.37 -21.23
CA VAL A 305 -2.04 -4.49 -19.94
C VAL A 305 -2.10 -5.98 -19.57
N PHE A 306 -1.88 -6.31 -18.31
CA PHE A 306 -2.07 -7.65 -17.78
C PHE A 306 -3.44 -7.74 -17.11
N ILE A 307 -4.26 -8.71 -17.52
CA ILE A 307 -5.56 -8.99 -16.89
C ILE A 307 -5.51 -10.39 -16.30
N SER A 308 -5.57 -10.50 -14.98
CA SER A 308 -5.49 -11.78 -14.25
C SER A 308 -4.29 -12.62 -14.72
N GLY A 309 -3.13 -11.97 -14.85
CA GLY A 309 -1.87 -12.57 -15.33
C GLY A 309 -1.75 -12.76 -16.85
N LYS A 310 -2.83 -12.57 -17.63
CA LYS A 310 -2.78 -12.68 -19.10
C LYS A 310 -2.36 -11.36 -19.74
N LYS A 311 -1.33 -11.41 -20.58
CA LYS A 311 -0.82 -10.25 -21.33
C LYS A 311 -1.76 -9.90 -22.49
N VAL A 312 -2.23 -8.66 -22.54
CA VAL A 312 -3.18 -8.15 -23.55
C VAL A 312 -2.63 -6.87 -24.16
N LYS A 313 -2.59 -6.80 -25.50
CA LYS A 313 -2.19 -5.58 -26.22
C LYS A 313 -3.43 -4.80 -26.62
N VAL A 314 -3.58 -3.59 -26.08
CA VAL A 314 -4.71 -2.69 -26.38
C VAL A 314 -4.31 -1.77 -27.52
N LYS A 315 -4.96 -1.90 -28.69
CA LYS A 315 -4.72 -1.04 -29.88
C LYS A 315 -5.90 -0.11 -30.17
N ASP A 316 -7.11 -0.60 -29.91
CA ASP A 316 -8.38 0.08 -30.11
C ASP A 316 -9.33 -0.37 -28.98
N LYS A 317 -10.23 -1.31 -29.22
CA LYS A 317 -11.17 -1.86 -28.25
C LYS A 317 -10.94 -3.37 -28.13
N THR A 318 -10.39 -3.80 -27.00
CA THR A 318 -10.11 -5.20 -26.69
C THR A 318 -11.08 -5.72 -25.64
N LYS A 319 -11.68 -6.88 -25.90
CA LYS A 319 -12.57 -7.57 -24.94
C LYS A 319 -11.85 -8.80 -24.40
N VAL A 320 -11.95 -9.01 -23.09
CA VAL A 320 -11.32 -10.09 -22.36
C VAL A 320 -12.37 -10.74 -21.48
N ASP A 321 -12.53 -12.04 -21.59
CA ASP A 321 -13.41 -12.81 -20.71
C ASP A 321 -12.73 -13.00 -19.35
N LEU A 322 -13.49 -12.78 -18.27
CA LEU A 322 -13.04 -12.87 -16.88
C LEU A 322 -13.34 -14.23 -16.26
#